data_AF-A0A924H8L9-F1
#
_entry.id   AF-A0A924H8L9-F1
#
_cell.length_a   1.000
_cell.length_b   1.000
_cell.length_c   1.000
_cell.angle_alpha   90.00
_cell.angle_beta   90.00
_cell.angle_gamma   90.00
#
_symmetry.space_group_name_H-M   'P 1'
#
loop_
_entity.id
_entity.type
_entity.pdbx_description
1 polymer ?
#
loop_
_entity_poly.entity_id
_entity_poly.type
_entity_poly.pdbx_seq_one_letter_code
_entity_poly.pdbx_strand_id
1 'polypeptide(L)'
;QQAIEETLAAIRGVNPNVHVVLTVSPVRHLKDGFTENQQSKSNIISALHQAIRQFPAMADYFPSYEIMIDELRDYRFYAQDMVHPNAMAIEYIWEKFSQTYVSQEGQLILKQVAVIQQGLHHRPFHPHTESHQQFLANLQHKIMLLQQQFPRISF
;
A
#
# COMPACT_ATOMS: atom_id res chain seq x y z
N GLN A 1 1.82 19.44 -13.72
CA GLN A 1 2.52 18.63 -14.75
C GLN A 1 4.03 18.79 -14.63
N GLN A 2 4.60 19.96 -14.93
CA GLN A 2 6.05 20.23 -14.88
C GLN A 2 6.74 19.71 -13.62
N ALA A 3 6.19 20.01 -12.43
CA ALA A 3 6.75 19.54 -11.17
C ALA A 3 6.86 18.00 -11.06
N ILE A 4 5.94 17.24 -11.66
CA ILE A 4 5.97 15.77 -11.67
C ILE A 4 7.14 15.30 -12.55
N GLU A 5 7.28 15.88 -13.74
CA GLU A 5 8.35 15.55 -14.69
C GLU A 5 9.74 15.88 -14.12
N GLU A 6 9.88 17.05 -13.47
CA GLU A 6 11.10 17.45 -12.78
C GLU A 6 11.44 16.50 -11.62
N THR A 7 10.42 16.05 -10.87
CA THR A 7 10.61 15.07 -9.79
C THR A 7 11.08 13.73 -10.34
N LEU A 8 10.46 13.23 -11.41
CA LEU A 8 10.89 11.97 -12.06
C LEU A 8 12.31 12.11 -12.62
N ALA A 9 12.64 13.23 -13.26
CA ALA A 9 13.99 13.49 -13.76
C ALA A 9 15.04 13.51 -12.63
N ALA A 10 14.72 14.15 -11.51
CA ALA A 10 15.60 14.19 -10.33
C ALA A 10 15.82 12.79 -9.74
N ILE A 11 14.74 12.00 -9.57
CA ILE A 11 14.82 10.62 -9.09
C ILE A 11 15.69 9.76 -10.02
N ARG A 12 15.50 9.88 -11.35
CA ARG A 12 16.31 9.18 -12.35
C ARG A 12 17.77 9.58 -12.29
N GLY A 13 18.05 10.86 -12.00
CA GLY A 13 19.41 11.38 -11.83
C GLY A 13 20.15 10.71 -10.66
N VAL A 14 19.43 10.28 -9.62
CA VAL A 14 19.99 9.56 -8.48
C VAL A 14 20.09 8.05 -8.75
N ASN A 15 19.03 7.45 -9.30
CA ASN A 15 19.00 6.03 -9.65
C ASN A 15 18.40 5.83 -11.05
N PRO A 16 19.23 5.63 -12.09
CA PRO A 16 18.73 5.43 -13.46
C PRO A 16 17.88 4.18 -13.68
N ASN A 17 17.98 3.18 -12.78
CA ASN A 17 17.28 1.89 -12.89
C ASN A 17 16.03 1.82 -11.99
N VAL A 18 15.62 2.93 -11.37
CA VAL A 18 14.44 2.96 -10.51
C VAL A 18 13.17 2.89 -11.35
N HIS A 19 12.22 2.09 -10.88
CA HIS A 19 10.84 2.11 -11.36
C HIS A 19 9.97 2.85 -10.35
N VAL A 20 9.19 3.82 -10.80
CA VAL A 20 8.36 4.69 -9.97
C VAL A 20 6.88 4.39 -10.22
N VAL A 21 6.21 3.82 -9.22
CA VAL A 21 4.77 3.60 -9.26
C VAL A 21 4.06 4.84 -8.75
N LEU A 22 3.30 5.50 -9.62
CA LEU A 22 2.51 6.68 -9.30
C LEU A 22 1.07 6.25 -8.97
N THR A 23 0.42 6.90 -8.02
CA THR A 23 -0.99 6.64 -7.71
C THR A 23 -1.66 7.88 -7.15
N VAL A 24 -2.97 8.01 -7.38
CA VAL A 24 -3.79 9.03 -6.73
C VAL A 24 -4.52 8.39 -5.56
N SER A 25 -4.38 8.97 -4.37
CA SER A 25 -5.02 8.44 -3.17
C SER A 25 -6.54 8.33 -3.32
N PRO A 26 -7.18 7.24 -2.85
CA PRO A 26 -8.64 7.06 -2.87
C PRO A 26 -9.39 7.96 -1.87
N VAL A 27 -8.69 8.71 -1.01
CA VAL A 27 -9.30 9.58 0.00
C VAL A 27 -10.07 10.74 -0.66
N ARG A 28 -11.28 10.99 -0.14
CA ARG A 28 -12.15 12.09 -0.58
C ARG A 28 -11.82 13.40 0.14
N HIS A 29 -11.30 14.40 -0.58
CA HIS A 29 -11.04 15.73 -0.03
C HIS A 29 -12.29 16.61 -0.10
N LEU A 30 -13.27 16.34 0.77
CA LEU A 30 -14.59 16.99 0.72
C LEU A 30 -14.65 18.39 1.33
N LYS A 31 -13.56 18.89 1.94
CA LYS A 31 -13.53 20.23 2.55
C LYS A 31 -13.84 21.34 1.54
N ASP A 32 -13.40 21.15 0.30
CA ASP A 32 -13.56 22.12 -0.79
C ASP A 32 -14.80 21.84 -1.66
N GLY A 33 -15.47 20.70 -1.46
CA GLY A 33 -16.66 20.27 -2.19
C GLY A 33 -16.46 19.02 -3.04
N PHE A 34 -17.58 18.38 -3.42
CA PHE A 34 -17.56 17.14 -4.21
C PHE A 34 -17.04 17.38 -5.64
N THR A 35 -17.41 18.51 -6.24
CA THR A 35 -17.01 18.90 -7.59
C THR A 35 -15.51 19.17 -7.64
N GLU A 36 -15.00 19.90 -6.65
CA GLU A 36 -13.61 20.31 -6.48
C GLU A 36 -12.72 19.09 -6.22
N ASN A 37 -13.20 18.13 -5.43
CA ASN A 37 -12.53 16.84 -5.28
C ASN A 37 -12.44 16.10 -6.63
N GLN A 38 -13.51 16.03 -7.42
CA GLN A 38 -13.45 15.35 -8.72
C GLN A 38 -12.53 16.06 -9.71
N GLN A 39 -12.61 17.39 -9.79
CA GLN A 39 -11.77 18.20 -10.68
C GLN A 39 -10.29 18.07 -10.30
N SER A 40 -9.94 18.19 -9.02
CA SER A 40 -8.56 18.07 -8.57
C SER A 40 -7.98 16.67 -8.85
N LYS A 41 -8.73 15.60 -8.59
CA LYS A 41 -8.30 14.23 -8.91
C LYS A 41 -8.12 14.03 -10.41
N SER A 42 -9.08 14.48 -11.23
CA SER A 42 -8.99 14.41 -12.70
C SER A 42 -7.76 15.15 -13.25
N ASN A 43 -7.49 16.35 -12.73
CA ASN A 43 -6.32 17.13 -13.12
C ASN A 43 -5.01 16.42 -12.78
N ILE A 44 -4.92 15.80 -11.60
CA ILE A 44 -3.74 15.03 -11.18
C ILE A 44 -3.57 13.79 -12.08
N ILE A 45 -4.62 12.99 -12.28
CA ILE A 45 -4.58 11.78 -13.12
C ILE A 45 -4.11 12.13 -14.53
N SER A 46 -4.67 13.17 -15.13
CA SER A 46 -4.25 13.65 -16.46
C SER A 46 -2.77 14.05 -16.49
N ALA A 47 -2.30 14.80 -15.47
CA ALA A 47 -0.91 15.21 -15.38
C ALA A 47 0.05 14.03 -15.16
N LEU A 48 -0.33 13.03 -14.35
CA LEU A 48 0.45 11.80 -14.15
C LEU A 48 0.60 11.02 -15.46
N HIS A 49 -0.50 10.81 -16.21
CA HIS A 49 -0.43 10.11 -17.49
C HIS A 49 0.37 10.85 -18.56
N GLN A 50 0.36 12.20 -18.53
CA GLN A 50 1.24 12.99 -19.39
C GLN A 50 2.72 12.78 -19.03
N ALA A 51 3.07 12.83 -17.75
CA ALA A 51 4.44 12.57 -17.29
C ALA A 51 4.89 11.15 -17.61
N ILE A 52 4.05 10.13 -17.36
CA ILE A 52 4.36 8.73 -17.69
C ILE A 52 4.69 8.55 -19.18
N ARG A 53 3.97 9.24 -20.08
CA ARG A 53 4.28 9.20 -21.52
C ARG A 53 5.67 9.73 -21.87
N GLN A 54 6.23 10.64 -21.08
CA GLN A 54 7.61 11.12 -21.25
C GLN A 54 8.65 10.18 -20.64
N PHE A 55 8.25 9.36 -19.66
CA PHE A 55 9.11 8.42 -18.93
C PHE A 55 8.58 6.97 -18.96
N PRO A 56 8.20 6.41 -20.13
CA PRO A 56 7.38 5.20 -20.21
C PRO A 56 8.06 3.92 -19.72
N ALA A 57 9.39 3.89 -19.67
CA ALA A 57 10.16 2.76 -19.15
C ALA A 57 10.47 2.87 -17.64
N MET A 58 10.20 4.02 -17.03
CA MET A 58 10.61 4.34 -15.65
C MET A 58 9.41 4.49 -14.72
N ALA A 59 8.23 4.89 -15.24
CA ALA A 59 7.08 5.17 -14.41
C ALA A 59 5.81 4.56 -14.98
N ASP A 60 4.93 4.13 -14.09
CA ASP A 60 3.58 3.67 -14.41
C ASP A 60 2.58 4.13 -13.34
N TYR A 61 1.31 3.79 -13.57
CA TYR A 61 0.21 4.25 -12.71
C TYR A 61 -0.53 3.07 -12.09
N PHE A 62 -0.59 3.04 -10.77
CA PHE A 62 -1.45 2.13 -10.02
C PHE A 62 -2.80 2.80 -9.70
N PRO A 63 -3.93 2.21 -10.11
CA PRO A 63 -5.23 2.88 -10.09
C PRO A 63 -5.97 2.75 -8.74
N SER A 64 -5.37 3.18 -7.63
CA SER A 64 -5.99 3.02 -6.30
C SER A 64 -7.26 3.86 -6.11
N TYR A 65 -7.33 5.05 -6.69
CA TYR A 65 -8.53 5.90 -6.69
C TYR A 65 -9.67 5.26 -7.49
N GLU A 66 -9.36 4.75 -8.69
CA GLU A 66 -10.31 4.12 -9.60
C GLU A 66 -10.85 2.82 -9.00
N ILE A 67 -10.00 1.99 -8.39
CA ILE A 67 -10.44 0.80 -7.64
C ILE A 67 -11.46 1.20 -6.56
N MET A 68 -11.21 2.29 -5.83
CA MET A 68 -12.12 2.74 -4.79
C MET A 68 -13.48 3.22 -5.33
N ILE A 69 -13.49 3.98 -6.42
CA ILE A 69 -14.72 4.58 -6.95
C ILE A 69 -15.52 3.64 -7.86
N ASP A 70 -14.87 2.67 -8.51
CA ASP A 70 -15.50 1.79 -9.51
C ASP A 70 -15.68 0.36 -9.01
N GLU A 71 -14.66 -0.25 -8.39
CA GLU A 71 -14.76 -1.62 -7.85
C GLU A 71 -15.37 -1.62 -6.42
N LEU A 72 -14.98 -0.66 -5.58
CA LEU A 72 -15.39 -0.54 -4.17
C LEU A 72 -16.35 0.63 -3.92
N ARG A 73 -17.21 0.91 -4.89
CA ARG A 73 -18.06 2.12 -4.96
C ARG A 73 -19.01 2.35 -3.76
N ASP A 74 -19.35 1.30 -3.03
CA ASP A 74 -20.34 1.31 -1.95
C ASP A 74 -19.81 1.99 -0.68
N TYR A 75 -20.68 2.74 0.03
CA TYR A 75 -20.35 3.38 1.31
C TYR A 75 -19.82 2.41 2.38
N ARG A 76 -20.15 1.11 2.28
CA ARG A 76 -19.63 0.06 3.15
C ARG A 76 -18.10 -0.07 3.11
N PHE A 77 -17.44 0.52 2.12
CA PHE A 77 -15.98 0.51 1.97
C PHE A 77 -15.30 1.75 2.54
N TYR A 78 -16.07 2.70 3.06
CA TYR A 78 -15.55 3.88 3.75
C TYR A 78 -15.51 3.63 5.26
N ALA A 79 -14.59 4.34 5.92
CA ALA A 79 -14.54 4.45 7.36
C ALA A 79 -15.72 5.31 7.87
N GLN A 80 -15.84 5.44 9.20
CA GLN A 80 -16.93 6.20 9.82
C GLN A 80 -16.98 7.68 9.39
N ASP A 81 -15.85 8.24 8.98
CA ASP A 81 -15.76 9.61 8.47
C ASP A 81 -16.26 9.79 7.03
N MET A 82 -16.61 8.69 6.35
CA MET A 82 -17.12 8.68 4.97
C MET A 82 -16.13 9.25 3.93
N VAL A 83 -14.86 9.38 4.31
CA VAL A 83 -13.80 10.03 3.55
C VAL A 83 -12.66 9.06 3.27
N HIS A 84 -12.23 8.31 4.30
CA HIS A 84 -11.15 7.35 4.17
C HIS A 84 -11.70 5.97 3.81
N PRO A 85 -10.94 5.16 3.05
CA PRO A 85 -11.24 3.74 2.92
C PRO A 85 -11.16 3.05 4.28
N ASN A 86 -12.03 2.08 4.53
CA ASN A 86 -11.93 1.24 5.73
C ASN A 86 -10.94 0.09 5.53
N ALA A 87 -10.75 -0.71 6.59
CA ALA A 87 -9.81 -1.83 6.57
C ALA A 87 -10.04 -2.81 5.42
N MET A 88 -11.30 -3.11 5.07
CA MET A 88 -11.62 -4.01 3.96
C MET A 88 -11.18 -3.44 2.61
N ALA A 89 -11.42 -2.14 2.39
CA ALA A 89 -11.01 -1.47 1.17
C ALA A 89 -9.48 -1.34 1.07
N ILE A 90 -8.82 -1.02 2.19
CA ILE A 90 -7.35 -0.95 2.27
C ILE A 90 -6.74 -2.30 1.91
N GLU A 91 -7.25 -3.39 2.50
CA GLU A 91 -6.76 -4.74 2.21
C GLU A 91 -6.95 -5.11 0.74
N TYR A 92 -8.13 -4.84 0.18
CA TYR A 92 -8.40 -5.13 -1.24
C TYR A 92 -7.47 -4.37 -2.19
N ILE A 93 -7.24 -3.07 -1.94
CA ILE A 93 -6.31 -2.27 -2.74
C ILE A 93 -4.88 -2.77 -2.57
N TRP A 94 -4.48 -3.16 -1.35
CA TRP A 94 -3.17 -3.72 -1.06
C TRP A 94 -2.93 -5.07 -1.75
N GLU A 95 -3.94 -5.93 -1.81
CA GLU A 95 -3.89 -7.20 -2.54
C GLU A 95 -3.66 -6.95 -4.04
N LYS A 96 -4.41 -6.04 -4.65
CA LYS A 96 -4.23 -5.66 -6.07
C LYS A 96 -2.82 -5.11 -6.31
N PHE A 97 -2.37 -4.17 -5.48
CA PHE A 97 -1.03 -3.60 -5.57
C PHE A 97 0.06 -4.68 -5.49
N SER A 98 -0.05 -5.56 -4.50
CA SER A 98 0.92 -6.63 -4.28
C SER A 98 0.94 -7.62 -5.43
N GLN A 99 -0.21 -7.94 -6.01
CA GLN A 99 -0.31 -8.81 -7.19
C GLN A 99 0.34 -8.20 -8.44
N THR A 100 0.30 -6.88 -8.58
CA THR A 100 0.89 -6.17 -9.73
C THR A 100 2.40 -5.98 -9.58
N TYR A 101 2.88 -5.58 -8.40
CA TYR A 101 4.25 -5.08 -8.24
C TYR A 101 5.18 -5.95 -7.39
N VAL A 102 4.65 -6.90 -6.65
CA VAL A 102 5.46 -7.76 -5.78
C VAL A 102 5.61 -9.14 -6.43
N SER A 103 6.84 -9.62 -6.54
CA SER A 103 7.12 -10.95 -7.07
C SER A 103 6.40 -12.04 -6.26
N GLN A 104 6.14 -13.19 -6.86
CA GLN A 104 5.51 -14.31 -6.17
C GLN A 104 6.27 -14.72 -4.90
N GLU A 105 7.61 -14.72 -4.95
CA GLU A 105 8.46 -14.93 -3.77
C GLU A 105 8.27 -13.82 -2.72
N GLY A 106 8.26 -12.55 -3.15
CA GLY A 106 7.99 -11.41 -2.27
C GLY A 106 6.63 -11.50 -1.58
N GLN A 107 5.60 -11.96 -2.29
CA GLN A 107 4.27 -12.16 -1.72
C GLN A 107 4.26 -13.25 -0.64
N LEU A 108 5.03 -14.33 -0.81
CA LEU A 108 5.20 -15.36 0.23
C LEU A 108 5.87 -14.78 1.49
N ILE A 109 6.85 -13.91 1.31
CA ILE A 109 7.54 -13.22 2.41
C ILE A 109 6.56 -12.25 3.11
N LEU A 110 5.81 -11.45 2.36
CA LEU A 110 4.79 -10.54 2.91
C LEU A 110 3.75 -11.28 3.77
N LYS A 111 3.32 -12.47 3.35
CA LYS A 111 2.42 -13.31 4.16
C LYS A 111 3.04 -13.74 5.48
N GLN A 112 4.33 -14.10 5.48
CA GLN A 112 5.04 -14.46 6.72
C GLN A 112 5.17 -13.25 7.66
N VAL A 113 5.52 -12.09 7.11
CA VAL A 113 5.59 -10.81 7.84
C VAL A 113 4.23 -10.47 8.45
N ALA A 114 3.13 -10.60 7.68
CA ALA A 114 1.78 -10.32 8.15
C ALA A 114 1.37 -11.22 9.32
N VAL A 115 1.66 -12.52 9.26
CA VAL A 115 1.40 -13.47 10.36
C VAL A 115 2.17 -13.07 11.63
N ILE A 116 3.43 -12.67 11.49
CA ILE A 116 4.24 -12.22 12.63
C ILE A 116 3.65 -10.93 13.21
N GLN A 117 3.37 -9.92 12.38
CA GLN A 117 2.82 -8.64 12.82
C GLN A 117 1.47 -8.82 13.53
N GLN A 118 0.56 -9.64 12.99
CA GLN A 118 -0.71 -9.96 13.65
C GLN A 118 -0.47 -10.64 15.01
N GLY A 119 0.51 -11.54 15.08
CA GLY A 119 0.87 -12.20 16.33
C GLY A 119 1.42 -11.22 17.39
N LEU A 120 2.22 -10.25 16.98
CA LEU A 120 2.78 -9.21 17.87
C LEU A 120 1.71 -8.24 18.39
N HIS A 121 0.67 -7.96 17.59
CA HIS A 121 -0.44 -7.12 18.00
C HIS A 121 -1.50 -7.87 18.84
N HIS A 122 -1.39 -9.20 18.95
CA HIS A 122 -2.34 -10.01 19.71
C HIS A 122 -2.29 -9.67 21.21
N ARG A 123 -3.45 -9.37 21.79
CA ARG A 123 -3.61 -9.10 23.23
C ARG A 123 -4.24 -10.31 23.91
N PRO A 124 -3.48 -11.12 24.68
CA PRO A 124 -4.01 -12.33 25.31
C PRO A 124 -4.92 -11.99 26.50
N PHE A 125 -6.02 -12.73 26.66
CA PHE A 125 -6.86 -12.66 27.86
C PHE A 125 -6.21 -13.35 29.07
N HIS A 126 -5.42 -14.41 28.82
CA HIS A 126 -4.71 -15.16 29.85
C HIS A 126 -3.24 -15.35 29.47
N PRO A 127 -2.36 -14.37 29.75
CA PRO A 127 -0.97 -14.38 29.29
C PRO A 127 -0.10 -15.50 29.88
N HIS A 128 -0.49 -16.05 31.03
CA HIS A 128 0.31 -17.06 31.74
C HIS A 128 -0.07 -18.51 31.40
N THR A 129 -1.01 -18.75 30.49
CA THR A 129 -1.34 -20.12 30.09
C THR A 129 -0.20 -20.73 29.27
N GLU A 130 -0.05 -22.04 29.38
CA GLU A 130 0.94 -22.80 28.60
C GLU A 130 0.75 -22.57 27.09
N SER A 131 -0.50 -22.56 26.61
CA SER A 131 -0.83 -22.31 25.21
C SER A 131 -0.34 -20.95 24.72
N HIS A 132 -0.43 -19.90 25.54
CA HIS A 132 0.03 -18.58 25.16
C HIS A 132 1.57 -18.50 25.17
N GLN A 133 2.23 -19.11 26.16
CA GLN A 133 3.69 -19.18 26.19
C GLN A 133 4.27 -19.95 25.00
N GLN A 134 3.62 -21.06 24.61
CA GLN A 134 3.98 -21.80 23.38
C GLN A 134 3.75 -20.95 22.12
N PHE A 135 2.66 -20.18 22.05
CA PHE A 135 2.44 -19.23 20.97
C PHE A 135 3.56 -18.19 20.86
N LEU A 136 3.99 -17.60 21.98
CA LEU A 136 5.09 -16.63 21.99
C LEU A 136 6.42 -17.25 21.54
N ALA A 137 6.74 -18.45 22.01
CA ALA A 137 7.94 -19.18 21.58
C ALA A 137 7.92 -19.46 20.07
N ASN A 138 6.77 -19.89 19.54
CA ASN A 138 6.58 -20.11 18.11
C ASN A 138 6.68 -18.81 17.29
N LEU A 139 6.14 -17.70 17.80
CA LEU A 139 6.23 -16.39 17.17
C LEU A 139 7.70 -15.92 17.10
N GLN A 140 8.44 -16.05 18.21
CA GLN A 140 9.86 -15.71 18.26
C GLN A 140 10.69 -16.57 17.29
N HIS A 141 10.36 -17.86 17.17
CA HIS A 141 11.02 -18.73 16.21
C HIS A 141 10.79 -18.29 14.75
N LYS A 142 9.56 -17.91 14.39
CA LYS A 142 9.25 -17.36 13.05
C LYS A 142 10.02 -16.07 12.76
N ILE A 143 10.10 -15.16 13.74
CA ILE A 143 10.88 -13.92 13.63
C ILE A 143 12.35 -14.26 13.34
N MET A 144 12.94 -15.15 14.12
CA MET A 144 14.34 -15.55 13.96
C MET A 144 14.62 -16.15 12.58
N LEU A 145 13.77 -17.07 12.12
CA LEU A 145 13.92 -17.68 10.79
C LEU A 145 13.88 -16.63 9.68
N LEU A 146 12.94 -15.69 9.74
CA LEU A 146 12.82 -14.66 8.71
C LEU A 146 13.99 -13.68 8.75
N GLN A 147 14.46 -13.30 9.94
CA GLN A 147 15.63 -12.43 10.10
C GLN A 147 16.93 -13.11 9.65
N GLN A 148 17.06 -14.42 9.81
CA GLN A 148 18.20 -15.18 9.28
C GLN A 148 18.23 -15.14 7.75
N GLN A 149 17.05 -15.25 7.11
CA GLN A 149 16.93 -15.16 5.66
C GLN A 149 17.07 -13.72 5.14
N PHE A 150 16.53 -12.75 5.88
CA PHE A 150 16.52 -11.32 5.52
C PHE A 150 16.99 -10.44 6.69
N PRO A 151 18.32 -10.28 6.88
CA PRO A 151 18.88 -9.57 8.05
C PRO A 151 18.50 -8.09 8.18
N ARG A 152 17.92 -7.50 7.13
CA ARG A 152 17.44 -6.11 7.13
C ARG A 152 16.01 -5.96 7.64
N ILE A 153 15.27 -7.05 7.84
CA ILE A 153 13.91 -7.01 8.38
C ILE A 153 13.97 -6.95 9.91
N SER A 154 13.26 -5.99 10.48
CA SER A 154 13.04 -5.83 11.92
C SER A 154 11.55 -5.77 12.22
N PHE A 155 11.16 -6.25 13.41
CA PHE A 155 9.79 -6.29 13.90
C PHE A 155 9.64 -5.46 15.17
#